data_AF-A0A931SFV9-F1
#
_entry.id   AF-A0A931SFV9-F1
#
_cell.length_a   1.000
_cell.length_b   1.000
_cell.length_c   1.000
_cell.angle_alpha   90.00
_cell.angle_beta   90.00
_cell.angle_gamma   90.00
#
_symmetry.space_group_name_H-M   'P 1'
#
loop_
_entity.id
_entity.type
_entity.pdbx_description
1 polymer ?
#
loop_
_entity_poly.entity_id
_entity_poly.type
_entity_poly.pdbx_seq_one_letter_code
_entity_poly.pdbx_strand_id
1 'polypeptide(L)'
;MYRGLNLGSGKITEREMRGVPHHLLSVASPKRIYGVSLFQKEARKAVQGILGRGRLAYIVGGSPQYVYALVDGHVFPDVSPNHSLRKRLEALDPKELYRMLVKKDPARAMALGQGNPRRIIRALEIIEATKKPIAALAHDPLPSPTLFLGLSRAKEDLQKRVRARLQKRLCQGMVAEVQRLRNSGVSWKRLESLGLEYRYIALYLQKRIRKEEMARRIQKESEDFARRQMAWFKKDPRIRWVSNRREAFRLVREFRQAPGQECF
;
A
#
# COMPACT_ATOMS: atom_id res chain seq x y z
N MET A 1 3.25 8.10 2.26
CA MET A 1 2.28 9.03 1.62
C MET A 1 1.83 10.16 2.53
N TYR A 2 1.19 9.92 3.68
CA TYR A 2 0.57 11.01 4.47
C TYR A 2 1.53 11.85 5.31
N ARG A 3 1.23 13.15 5.47
CA ARG A 3 1.86 14.07 6.44
C ARG A 3 1.48 13.70 7.87
N GLY A 4 2.40 13.96 8.81
CA GLY A 4 2.20 13.71 10.25
C GLY A 4 2.22 12.24 10.66
N LEU A 5 2.08 11.31 9.72
CA LEU A 5 2.23 9.88 9.94
C LEU A 5 3.71 9.52 9.78
N ASN A 6 4.47 9.44 10.88
CA ASN A 6 5.91 9.19 10.83
C ASN A 6 6.25 7.87 11.53
N LEU A 7 6.10 7.80 12.86
CA LEU A 7 6.45 6.63 13.67
C LEU A 7 5.57 5.44 13.32
N GLY A 8 4.24 5.62 13.31
CA GLY A 8 3.29 4.54 13.05
C GLY A 8 3.45 3.93 11.66
N SER A 9 3.82 4.73 10.66
CA SER A 9 4.04 4.25 9.28
C SER A 9 5.48 3.82 9.01
N GLY A 10 6.39 3.99 9.97
CA GLY A 10 7.80 3.71 9.74
C GLY A 10 8.45 4.58 8.68
N LYS A 11 8.09 5.87 8.65
CA LYS A 11 8.64 6.82 7.69
C LYS A 11 10.13 7.01 7.96
N ILE A 12 10.92 6.96 6.91
CA ILE A 12 12.35 7.28 6.97
C ILE A 12 12.55 8.74 7.40
N THR A 13 13.53 8.99 8.25
CA THR A 13 13.91 10.33 8.71
C THR A 13 14.86 11.01 7.74
N GLU A 14 14.92 12.33 7.74
CA GLU A 14 15.85 13.10 6.88
C GLU A 14 17.31 12.68 7.10
N ARG A 15 17.70 12.41 8.36
CA ARG A 15 19.02 11.89 8.69
C ARG A 15 19.31 10.54 8.03
N GLU A 16 18.32 9.64 8.00
CA GLU A 16 18.45 8.33 7.34
C GLU A 16 18.44 8.44 5.82
N MET A 17 17.77 9.45 5.24
CA MET A 17 17.78 9.70 3.80
C MET A 17 19.17 10.10 3.30
N ARG A 18 20.02 10.71 4.14
CA ARG A 18 21.39 11.12 3.79
C ARG A 18 21.44 11.97 2.51
N GLY A 19 20.52 12.92 2.40
CA GLY A 19 20.40 13.81 1.23
C GLY A 19 19.82 13.18 -0.03
N VAL A 20 19.51 11.87 -0.04
CA VAL A 20 18.88 11.23 -1.21
C VAL A 20 17.42 11.72 -1.34
N PRO A 21 17.02 12.30 -2.50
CA PRO A 21 15.65 12.75 -2.69
C PRO A 21 14.63 11.61 -2.60
N HIS A 22 13.59 11.79 -1.79
CA HIS A 22 12.48 10.84 -1.67
C HIS A 22 11.20 11.46 -2.22
N HIS A 23 10.69 10.90 -3.32
CA HIS A 23 9.42 11.31 -3.92
C HIS A 23 8.23 10.63 -3.22
N LEU A 24 7.04 11.25 -3.29
CA LEU A 24 5.79 10.74 -2.71
C LEU A 24 5.82 10.47 -1.19
N LEU A 25 6.78 11.06 -0.49
CA LEU A 25 6.84 11.04 0.96
C LEU A 25 6.14 12.28 1.52
N SER A 26 5.21 12.11 2.45
CA SER A 26 4.48 13.23 3.08
C SER A 26 3.73 14.17 2.10
N VAL A 27 3.26 13.65 0.95
CA VAL A 27 2.55 14.43 -0.08
C VAL A 27 1.05 14.63 0.20
N ALA A 28 0.44 13.83 1.07
CA ALA A 28 -1.01 13.84 1.28
C ALA A 28 -1.44 14.26 2.70
N SER A 29 -2.57 14.96 2.81
CA SER A 29 -3.21 15.19 4.11
C SER A 29 -3.80 13.88 4.65
N PRO A 30 -3.63 13.55 5.94
CA PRO A 30 -4.24 12.37 6.54
C PRO A 30 -5.78 12.42 6.55
N LYS A 31 -6.38 13.62 6.40
CA LYS A 31 -7.83 13.81 6.31
C LYS A 31 -8.41 13.34 4.97
N ARG A 32 -7.60 13.22 3.92
CA ARG A 32 -8.02 12.78 2.58
C ARG A 32 -7.58 11.36 2.31
N ILE A 33 -8.28 10.68 1.41
CA ILE A 33 -7.89 9.35 0.93
C ILE A 33 -6.88 9.51 -0.19
N TYR A 34 -5.72 8.88 -0.04
CA TYR A 34 -4.72 8.75 -1.08
C TYR A 34 -4.83 7.35 -1.69
N GLY A 35 -5.45 7.25 -2.86
CA GLY A 35 -5.72 6.00 -3.55
C GLY A 35 -4.61 5.58 -4.51
N VAL A 36 -4.75 4.37 -5.06
CA VAL A 36 -3.77 3.77 -5.98
C VAL A 36 -3.70 4.51 -7.32
N SER A 37 -4.81 5.04 -7.84
CA SER A 37 -4.82 5.81 -9.09
C SER A 37 -4.03 7.12 -8.97
N LEU A 38 -4.25 7.87 -7.89
CA LEU A 38 -3.48 9.08 -7.59
C LEU A 38 -2.00 8.77 -7.37
N PHE A 39 -1.69 7.69 -6.63
CA PHE A 39 -0.33 7.21 -6.49
C PHE A 39 0.32 6.93 -7.85
N GLN A 40 -0.34 6.17 -8.71
CA GLN A 40 0.19 5.77 -10.02
C GLN A 40 0.50 7.00 -10.88
N LYS A 41 -0.43 7.96 -10.97
CA LYS A 41 -0.23 9.22 -11.70
C LYS A 41 0.99 9.99 -11.22
N GLU A 42 1.06 10.25 -9.91
CA GLU A 42 2.15 11.00 -9.29
C GLU A 42 3.49 10.25 -9.36
N ALA A 43 3.46 8.92 -9.24
CA ALA A 43 4.65 8.08 -9.32
C ALA A 43 5.21 8.00 -10.73
N ARG A 44 4.36 7.90 -11.77
CA ARG A 44 4.80 7.95 -13.17
C ARG A 44 5.50 9.27 -13.47
N LYS A 45 4.95 10.40 -13.01
CA LYS A 45 5.59 11.72 -13.13
C LYS A 45 6.96 11.75 -12.43
N ALA A 46 7.05 11.22 -11.22
CA ALA A 46 8.32 11.15 -10.49
C ALA A 46 9.35 10.28 -11.21
N VAL A 47 8.95 9.09 -11.67
CA VAL A 47 9.82 8.16 -12.41
C VAL A 47 10.32 8.81 -13.70
N GLN A 48 9.44 9.36 -14.53
CA GLN A 48 9.81 10.07 -15.75
C GLN A 48 10.78 11.22 -15.47
N GLY A 49 10.52 12.02 -14.43
CA GLY A 49 11.42 13.11 -14.05
C GLY A 49 12.80 12.63 -13.57
N ILE A 50 12.87 11.51 -12.85
CA ILE A 50 14.15 10.93 -12.41
C ILE A 50 14.93 10.39 -13.60
N LEU A 51 14.28 9.62 -14.47
CA LEU A 51 14.89 9.05 -15.68
C LEU A 51 15.35 10.14 -16.65
N GLY A 52 14.56 11.18 -16.86
CA GLY A 52 14.92 12.33 -17.71
C GLY A 52 16.11 13.15 -17.22
N ARG A 53 16.61 12.90 -15.99
CA ARG A 53 17.87 13.47 -15.47
C ARG A 53 19.04 12.48 -15.56
N GLY A 54 18.92 11.40 -16.32
CA GLY A 54 19.92 10.32 -16.42
C GLY A 54 20.14 9.58 -15.09
N ARG A 55 19.12 9.56 -14.20
CA ARG A 55 19.21 8.91 -12.88
C ARG A 55 18.33 7.66 -12.83
N LEU A 56 18.76 6.69 -12.04
CA LEU A 56 18.00 5.46 -11.80
C LEU A 56 16.88 5.71 -10.77
N ALA A 57 15.64 5.37 -11.14
CA ALA A 57 14.49 5.47 -10.24
C ALA A 57 14.36 4.22 -9.36
N TYR A 58 14.40 4.40 -8.04
CA TYR A 58 14.16 3.34 -7.06
C TYR A 58 12.73 3.43 -6.52
N ILE A 59 11.91 2.42 -6.82
CA ILE A 59 10.56 2.28 -6.26
C ILE A 59 10.64 1.41 -5.01
N VAL A 60 10.57 2.04 -3.83
CA VAL A 60 10.71 1.34 -2.54
C VAL A 60 9.37 1.32 -1.80
N GLY A 61 8.86 0.13 -1.49
CA GLY A 61 7.63 -0.02 -0.71
C GLY A 61 7.21 -1.46 -0.51
N GLY A 62 6.28 -1.66 0.42
CA GLY A 62 5.72 -2.98 0.75
C GLY A 62 4.28 -3.16 0.30
N SER A 63 3.74 -2.30 -0.57
CA SER A 63 2.36 -2.39 -1.02
C SER A 63 2.28 -2.98 -2.43
N PRO A 64 2.26 -4.33 -2.56
CA PRO A 64 1.88 -5.07 -3.75
C PRO A 64 1.10 -4.31 -4.84
N GLN A 65 -0.13 -3.97 -4.50
CA GLN A 65 -1.09 -3.33 -5.39
C GLN A 65 -0.57 -2.03 -6.00
N TYR A 66 0.21 -1.25 -5.23
CA TYR A 66 0.74 0.04 -5.67
C TYR A 66 1.92 -0.17 -6.60
N VAL A 67 2.84 -1.07 -6.26
CA VAL A 67 4.00 -1.40 -7.11
C VAL A 67 3.52 -1.90 -8.48
N TYR A 68 2.58 -2.84 -8.52
CA TYR A 68 2.12 -3.42 -9.79
C TYR A 68 1.23 -2.44 -10.55
N ALA A 69 0.42 -1.62 -9.87
CA ALA A 69 -0.29 -0.54 -10.56
C ALA A 69 0.66 0.40 -11.30
N LEU A 70 1.82 0.71 -10.71
CA LEU A 70 2.82 1.54 -11.35
C LEU A 70 3.54 0.81 -12.48
N VAL A 71 4.14 -0.35 -12.19
CA VAL A 71 5.03 -1.06 -13.12
C VAL A 71 4.26 -1.76 -14.23
N ASP A 72 3.18 -2.46 -13.90
CA ASP A 72 2.33 -3.18 -14.86
C ASP A 72 1.25 -2.28 -15.47
N GLY A 73 1.18 -1.02 -15.01
CA GLY A 73 0.38 -0.02 -15.70
C GLY A 73 -1.12 -0.19 -15.61
N HIS A 74 -1.63 -0.67 -14.47
CA HIS A 74 -3.07 -0.91 -14.32
C HIS A 74 -3.90 0.32 -14.70
N VAL A 75 -4.76 0.19 -15.71
CA VAL A 75 -5.67 1.26 -16.10
C VAL A 75 -6.89 1.20 -15.21
N PHE A 76 -7.08 2.23 -14.38
CA PHE A 76 -8.24 2.32 -13.51
C PHE A 76 -9.39 3.02 -14.22
N PRO A 77 -10.63 2.51 -14.12
CA PRO A 77 -11.80 3.22 -14.62
C PRO A 77 -11.91 4.60 -13.96
N ASP A 78 -12.15 5.63 -14.77
CA ASP A 78 -12.35 7.00 -14.31
C ASP A 78 -13.77 7.20 -13.74
N VAL A 79 -14.03 6.49 -12.64
CA VAL A 79 -15.30 6.54 -11.92
C VAL A 79 -15.05 7.06 -10.52
N SER A 80 -15.52 8.27 -10.25
CA SER A 80 -15.44 8.85 -8.90
C SER A 80 -16.22 8.01 -7.89
N PRO A 81 -15.73 7.85 -6.64
CA PRO A 81 -16.48 7.16 -5.59
C PRO A 81 -17.85 7.80 -5.36
N ASN A 82 -18.91 6.99 -5.33
CA ASN A 82 -20.26 7.46 -5.01
C ASN A 82 -20.54 7.17 -3.53
N HIS A 83 -20.37 8.18 -2.69
CA HIS A 83 -20.46 8.02 -1.23
C HIS A 83 -21.86 7.61 -0.74
N SER A 84 -22.94 8.09 -1.37
CA SER A 84 -24.31 7.74 -0.98
C SER A 84 -24.64 6.31 -1.39
N LEU A 85 -24.25 5.89 -2.59
CA LEU A 85 -24.37 4.50 -3.04
C LEU A 85 -23.55 3.57 -2.16
N ARG A 86 -22.29 3.92 -1.86
CA ARG A 86 -21.42 3.13 -0.99
C ARG A 86 -22.05 2.92 0.39
N LYS A 87 -22.60 3.97 1.00
CA LYS A 87 -23.27 3.85 2.30
C LYS A 87 -24.46 2.89 2.26
N ARG A 88 -25.26 2.92 1.18
CA ARG A 88 -26.37 1.98 0.98
C ARG A 88 -25.87 0.54 0.81
N LEU A 89 -24.87 0.33 -0.03
CA LEU A 89 -24.29 -1.00 -0.27
C LEU A 89 -23.56 -1.55 0.97
N GLU A 90 -22.89 -0.71 1.76
CA GLU A 90 -22.24 -1.10 3.02
C GLU A 90 -23.22 -1.59 4.09
N ALA A 91 -24.52 -1.28 3.96
CA ALA A 91 -25.57 -1.74 4.87
C ALA A 91 -26.15 -3.11 4.48
N LEU A 92 -25.84 -3.63 3.29
CA LEU A 92 -26.35 -4.91 2.81
C LEU A 92 -25.49 -6.08 3.29
N ASP A 93 -26.09 -7.26 3.34
CA ASP A 93 -25.35 -8.50 3.63
C ASP A 93 -24.31 -8.78 2.52
N PRO A 94 -23.08 -9.21 2.86
CA PRO A 94 -22.07 -9.58 1.88
C PRO A 94 -22.52 -10.57 0.80
N LYS A 95 -23.38 -11.54 1.15
CA LYS A 95 -23.92 -12.51 0.18
C LYS A 95 -24.90 -11.84 -0.77
N GLU A 96 -25.69 -10.89 -0.28
CA GLU A 96 -26.59 -10.08 -1.13
C GLU A 96 -25.79 -9.24 -2.12
N LEU A 97 -24.74 -8.54 -1.66
CA LEU A 97 -23.84 -7.78 -2.53
C LEU A 97 -23.22 -8.66 -3.63
N TYR A 98 -22.80 -9.88 -3.27
CA TYR A 98 -22.27 -10.81 -4.25
C TYR A 98 -23.33 -11.25 -5.27
N ARG A 99 -24.55 -11.58 -4.83
CA ARG A 99 -25.66 -11.92 -5.74
C ARG A 99 -25.98 -10.77 -6.70
N MET A 100 -25.97 -9.52 -6.21
CA MET A 100 -26.14 -8.34 -7.05
C MET A 100 -25.04 -8.25 -8.12
N LEU A 101 -23.79 -8.52 -7.75
CA LEU A 101 -22.67 -8.52 -8.69
C LEU A 101 -22.78 -9.66 -9.70
N VAL A 102 -23.13 -10.87 -9.28
CA VAL A 102 -23.33 -12.02 -10.20
C VAL A 102 -24.35 -11.69 -11.28
N LYS A 103 -25.47 -11.04 -10.92
CA LYS A 103 -26.50 -10.65 -11.90
C LYS A 103 -26.02 -9.61 -12.92
N LYS A 104 -25.11 -8.72 -12.53
CA LYS A 104 -24.65 -7.59 -13.36
C LYS A 104 -23.36 -7.89 -14.14
N ASP A 105 -22.48 -8.71 -13.57
CA ASP A 105 -21.16 -9.04 -14.10
C ASP A 105 -20.68 -10.38 -13.53
N PRO A 106 -21.15 -11.52 -14.08
CA PRO A 106 -20.81 -12.86 -13.60
C PRO A 106 -19.30 -13.15 -13.64
N ALA A 107 -18.62 -12.69 -14.69
CA ALA A 107 -17.18 -12.87 -14.86
C ALA A 107 -16.39 -12.17 -13.75
N ARG A 108 -16.77 -10.91 -13.43
CA ARG A 108 -16.16 -10.18 -12.32
C ARG A 108 -16.49 -10.77 -10.96
N ALA A 109 -17.72 -11.26 -10.76
CA ALA A 109 -18.11 -11.94 -9.54
C ALA A 109 -17.22 -13.17 -9.29
N MET A 110 -17.04 -14.01 -10.30
CA MET A 110 -16.18 -15.20 -10.25
C MET A 110 -14.73 -14.83 -9.90
N ALA A 111 -14.18 -13.79 -10.55
CA ALA A 111 -12.81 -13.36 -10.31
C ALA A 111 -12.57 -12.74 -8.90
N LEU A 112 -13.59 -12.09 -8.31
CA LEU A 112 -13.47 -11.48 -6.99
C LEU A 112 -13.77 -12.45 -5.84
N GLY A 113 -14.67 -13.40 -6.07
CA GLY A 113 -15.26 -14.24 -5.02
C GLY A 113 -16.06 -13.45 -3.98
N GLN A 114 -16.56 -14.15 -2.96
CA GLN A 114 -17.40 -13.56 -1.90
C GLN A 114 -16.60 -12.86 -0.77
N GLY A 115 -15.30 -13.15 -0.67
CA GLY A 115 -14.48 -12.80 0.51
C GLY A 115 -14.08 -11.33 0.65
N ASN A 116 -14.49 -10.43 -0.25
CA ASN A 116 -14.08 -9.03 -0.19
C ASN A 116 -15.22 -8.05 -0.56
N PRO A 117 -16.12 -7.75 0.40
CA PRO A 117 -17.26 -6.86 0.19
C PRO A 117 -16.86 -5.48 -0.36
N ARG A 118 -15.72 -4.93 0.05
CA ARG A 118 -15.24 -3.63 -0.47
C ARG A 118 -14.94 -3.66 -1.96
N ARG A 119 -14.37 -4.76 -2.47
CA ARG A 119 -14.12 -4.92 -3.92
C ARG A 119 -15.42 -5.13 -4.69
N ILE A 120 -16.39 -5.84 -4.09
CA ILE A 120 -17.73 -6.03 -4.67
C ILE A 120 -18.46 -4.68 -4.76
N ILE A 121 -18.48 -3.91 -3.67
CA ILE A 121 -19.07 -2.57 -3.63
C ILE A 121 -18.44 -1.67 -4.69
N ARG A 122 -17.10 -1.65 -4.80
CA ARG A 122 -16.43 -0.86 -5.85
C ARG A 122 -16.79 -1.34 -7.25
N ALA A 123 -16.97 -2.63 -7.46
CA ALA A 123 -17.40 -3.17 -8.75
C ALA A 123 -18.83 -2.71 -9.08
N LEU A 124 -19.76 -2.83 -8.13
CA LEU A 124 -21.13 -2.35 -8.27
C LEU A 124 -21.19 -0.84 -8.50
N GLU A 125 -20.36 -0.04 -7.82
CA GLU A 125 -20.24 1.40 -8.06
C GLU A 125 -19.81 1.72 -9.50
N ILE A 126 -18.84 0.97 -10.04
CA ILE A 126 -18.36 1.15 -11.41
C ILE A 126 -19.49 0.80 -12.40
N ILE A 127 -20.12 -0.36 -12.24
CA ILE A 127 -21.22 -0.80 -13.12
C ILE A 127 -22.38 0.18 -13.07
N GLU A 128 -22.71 0.70 -11.89
CA GLU A 128 -23.80 1.67 -11.73
C GLU A 128 -23.53 2.99 -12.46
N ALA A 129 -22.26 3.42 -12.51
CA ALA A 129 -21.84 4.63 -13.19
C ALA A 129 -21.68 4.43 -14.72
N THR A 130 -21.10 3.32 -15.16
CA THR A 130 -20.83 3.04 -16.58
C THR A 130 -22.00 2.39 -17.30
N LYS A 131 -22.98 1.84 -16.55
CA LYS A 131 -24.09 1.00 -17.03
C LYS A 131 -23.63 -0.23 -17.83
N LYS A 132 -22.37 -0.63 -17.68
CA LYS A 132 -21.76 -1.74 -18.42
C LYS A 132 -21.00 -2.67 -17.44
N PRO A 133 -20.86 -3.96 -17.76
CA PRO A 133 -19.93 -4.85 -17.07
C PRO A 133 -18.52 -4.25 -17.05
N ILE A 134 -17.71 -4.62 -16.05
CA ILE A 134 -16.36 -4.10 -15.91
C ILE A 134 -15.48 -4.79 -16.95
N ALA A 135 -14.95 -4.02 -17.89
CA ALA A 135 -13.98 -4.50 -18.86
C ALA A 135 -12.77 -5.16 -18.17
N ALA A 136 -12.10 -6.06 -18.89
CA ALA A 136 -10.83 -6.60 -18.46
C ALA A 136 -9.85 -5.47 -18.12
N LEU A 137 -8.98 -5.70 -17.13
CA LEU A 137 -8.02 -4.70 -16.70
C LEU A 137 -7.04 -4.43 -17.84
N ALA A 138 -7.08 -3.23 -18.41
CA ALA A 138 -6.07 -2.80 -19.37
C ALA A 138 -4.75 -2.45 -18.67
N HIS A 139 -3.65 -2.57 -19.41
CA HIS A 139 -2.29 -2.40 -18.92
C HIS A 139 -1.54 -1.41 -19.82
N ASP A 140 -0.91 -0.41 -19.19
CA ASP A 140 0.02 0.55 -19.79
C ASP A 140 1.34 0.53 -19.00
N PRO A 141 2.16 -0.52 -19.15
CA PRO A 141 3.35 -0.71 -18.31
C PRO A 141 4.34 0.45 -18.44
N LEU A 142 5.27 0.56 -17.49
CA LEU A 142 6.37 1.51 -17.66
C LEU A 142 7.20 1.12 -18.89
N PRO A 143 7.61 2.08 -19.74
CA PRO A 143 8.39 1.79 -20.94
C PRO A 143 9.83 1.36 -20.62
N SER A 144 10.29 1.59 -19.39
CA SER A 144 11.66 1.29 -18.96
C SER A 144 11.78 -0.10 -18.34
N PRO A 145 12.86 -0.85 -18.64
CA PRO A 145 13.16 -2.10 -17.95
C PRO A 145 13.12 -1.92 -16.43
N THR A 146 12.58 -2.92 -15.73
CA THR A 146 12.43 -2.86 -14.26
C THR A 146 13.05 -4.10 -13.62
N LEU A 147 14.03 -3.88 -12.74
CA LEU A 147 14.58 -4.91 -11.86
C LEU A 147 13.76 -4.99 -10.57
N PHE A 148 13.18 -6.15 -10.28
CA PHE A 148 12.49 -6.40 -9.03
C PHE A 148 13.44 -7.06 -8.01
N LEU A 149 13.64 -6.41 -6.87
CA LEU A 149 14.42 -6.94 -5.75
C LEU A 149 13.52 -7.16 -4.54
N GLY A 150 13.58 -8.36 -3.97
CA GLY A 150 12.88 -8.73 -2.73
C GLY A 150 13.88 -9.00 -1.62
N LEU A 151 13.69 -8.42 -0.44
CA LEU A 151 14.54 -8.75 0.73
C LEU A 151 14.00 -9.99 1.42
N SER A 152 14.79 -11.07 1.41
CA SER A 152 14.46 -12.32 2.13
C SER A 152 15.13 -12.36 3.50
N ARG A 153 14.39 -12.80 4.51
CA ARG A 153 14.88 -13.03 5.87
C ARG A 153 14.19 -14.26 6.46
N ALA A 154 14.88 -14.93 7.37
CA ALA A 154 14.27 -15.98 8.19
C ALA A 154 13.06 -15.42 8.96
N LYS A 155 12.04 -16.25 9.11
CA LYS A 155 10.76 -15.85 9.73
C LYS A 155 10.97 -15.40 11.18
N GLU A 156 11.83 -16.10 11.90
CA GLU A 156 12.15 -15.87 13.32
C GLU A 156 12.89 -14.54 13.51
N ASP A 157 13.84 -14.21 12.61
CA ASP A 157 14.52 -12.90 12.59
C ASP A 157 13.51 -11.78 12.31
N LEU A 158 12.61 -11.98 11.35
CA LEU A 158 11.58 -11.00 11.00
C LEU A 158 10.65 -10.70 12.19
N GLN A 159 10.16 -11.72 12.90
CA GLN A 159 9.30 -11.54 14.07
C GLN A 159 10.03 -10.80 15.20
N LYS A 160 11.27 -11.19 15.50
CA LYS A 160 12.12 -10.50 16.50
C LYS A 160 12.28 -9.01 16.16
N ARG A 161 12.58 -8.69 14.89
CA ARG A 161 12.73 -7.31 14.41
C ARG A 161 11.44 -6.52 14.46
N VAL A 162 10.30 -7.12 14.10
CA VAL A 162 8.98 -6.48 14.19
C VAL A 162 8.68 -6.11 15.65
N ARG A 163 8.96 -7.01 16.59
CA ARG A 163 8.77 -6.76 18.03
C ARG A 163 9.66 -5.63 18.54
N ALA A 164 10.96 -5.70 18.29
CA ALA A 164 11.91 -4.68 18.71
C ALA A 164 11.56 -3.30 18.12
N ARG A 165 11.16 -3.26 16.84
CA ARG A 165 10.72 -2.04 16.16
C ARG A 165 9.46 -1.46 16.77
N LEU A 166 8.47 -2.29 17.10
CA LEU A 166 7.23 -1.84 17.73
C LEU A 166 7.50 -1.20 19.09
N GLN A 167 8.26 -1.89 19.94
CA GLN A 167 8.66 -1.37 21.25
C GLN A 167 9.38 -0.02 21.13
N LYS A 168 10.39 0.05 20.25
CA LYS A 168 11.13 1.30 19.99
C LYS A 168 10.19 2.45 19.61
N ARG A 169 9.26 2.23 18.68
CA ARG A 169 8.32 3.28 18.22
C ARG A 169 7.34 3.71 19.31
N LEU A 170 6.84 2.77 20.12
CA LEU A 170 6.01 3.10 21.28
C LEU A 170 6.76 4.01 22.26
N CYS A 171 8.01 3.67 22.59
CA CYS A 171 8.86 4.50 23.46
C CYS A 171 9.19 5.87 22.85
N GLN A 172 9.31 5.95 21.52
CA GLN A 172 9.53 7.22 20.79
C GLN A 172 8.29 8.11 20.71
N GLY A 173 7.16 7.73 21.32
CA GLY A 173 5.96 8.56 21.35
C GLY A 173 5.00 8.33 20.18
N MET A 174 4.94 7.11 19.64
CA MET A 174 3.97 6.76 18.59
C MET A 174 2.52 6.98 19.04
N VAL A 175 2.20 6.80 20.32
CA VAL A 175 0.86 7.13 20.86
C VAL A 175 0.60 8.64 20.80
N ALA A 176 1.59 9.45 21.18
CA ALA A 176 1.50 10.91 21.11
C ALA A 176 1.35 11.40 19.65
N GLU A 177 1.98 10.73 18.68
CA GLU A 177 1.76 11.01 17.25
C GLU A 177 0.27 10.87 16.85
N VAL A 178 -0.38 9.78 17.27
CA VAL A 178 -1.82 9.57 16.97
C VAL A 178 -2.69 10.61 17.68
N GLN A 179 -2.34 10.97 18.92
CA GLN A 179 -3.04 12.04 19.64
C GLN A 179 -2.92 13.39 18.92
N ARG A 180 -1.72 13.75 18.43
CA ARG A 180 -1.53 14.98 17.65
C ARG A 180 -2.36 14.97 16.36
N LEU A 181 -2.41 13.82 15.65
CA LEU A 181 -3.26 13.68 14.47
C LEU A 181 -4.74 13.88 14.83
N ARG A 182 -5.21 13.32 15.95
CA ARG A 182 -6.58 13.55 16.43
C ARG A 182 -6.83 15.03 16.70
N ASN A 183 -5.94 15.69 17.44
CA ASN A 183 -6.05 17.11 17.81
C ASN A 183 -6.03 18.02 16.58
N SER A 184 -5.31 17.63 15.51
CA SER A 184 -5.31 18.36 14.22
C SER A 184 -6.61 18.20 13.41
N GLY A 185 -7.60 17.47 13.94
CA GLY A 185 -8.92 17.27 13.32
C GLY A 185 -9.03 16.04 12.42
N VAL A 186 -8.14 15.05 12.53
CA VAL A 186 -8.37 13.73 11.90
C VAL A 186 -9.42 12.99 12.73
N SER A 187 -10.47 12.46 12.11
CA SER A 187 -11.55 11.75 12.82
C SER A 187 -11.09 10.36 13.31
N TRP A 188 -11.75 9.82 14.34
CA TRP A 188 -11.50 8.46 14.81
C TRP A 188 -11.65 7.41 13.71
N LYS A 189 -12.76 7.49 12.95
CA LYS A 189 -13.00 6.62 11.77
C LYS A 189 -11.85 6.69 10.77
N ARG A 190 -11.26 7.88 10.57
CA ARG A 190 -10.11 8.04 9.66
C ARG A 190 -8.84 7.43 10.25
N LEU A 191 -8.52 7.69 11.52
CA LEU A 191 -7.37 7.07 12.21
C LEU A 191 -7.44 5.54 12.15
N GLU A 192 -8.62 4.97 12.39
CA GLU A 192 -8.89 3.53 12.30
C GLU A 192 -8.74 2.94 10.88
N SER A 193 -8.61 3.78 9.86
CA SER A 193 -8.40 3.39 8.46
C SER A 193 -6.97 3.60 7.94
N LEU A 194 -6.09 4.25 8.71
CA LEU A 194 -4.77 4.71 8.26
C LEU A 194 -3.64 3.66 8.40
N GLY A 195 -3.95 2.48 8.93
CA GLY A 195 -2.99 1.38 9.14
C GLY A 195 -3.25 0.67 10.46
N LEU A 196 -2.58 -0.47 10.68
CA LEU A 196 -2.79 -1.29 11.87
C LEU A 196 -2.32 -0.56 13.15
N GLU A 197 -1.18 0.15 13.10
CA GLU A 197 -0.66 0.92 14.24
C GLU A 197 -1.64 2.02 14.63
N TYR A 198 -2.03 2.87 13.68
CA TYR A 198 -2.96 3.97 13.91
C TYR A 198 -4.33 3.48 14.38
N ARG A 199 -4.82 2.35 13.85
CA ARG A 199 -6.09 1.76 14.26
C ARG A 199 -6.09 1.35 15.71
N TYR A 200 -5.13 0.52 16.14
CA TYR A 200 -5.15 0.02 17.51
C TYR A 200 -4.82 1.11 18.53
N ILE A 201 -3.97 2.08 18.17
CA ILE A 201 -3.74 3.25 19.03
C ILE A 201 -5.02 4.10 19.12
N ALA A 202 -5.75 4.31 18.02
CA ALA A 202 -7.02 5.02 18.06
C ALA A 202 -8.05 4.32 18.94
N LEU A 203 -8.13 2.98 18.90
CA LEU A 203 -9.01 2.21 19.80
C LEU A 203 -8.60 2.34 21.27
N TYR A 204 -7.29 2.34 21.55
CA TYR A 204 -6.75 2.55 22.89
C TYR A 204 -7.07 3.95 23.42
N LEU A 205 -6.85 4.99 22.60
CA LEU A 205 -7.16 6.39 22.98
C LEU A 205 -8.65 6.62 23.20
N GLN A 206 -9.52 5.83 22.56
CA GLN A 206 -10.96 5.82 22.81
C GLN A 206 -11.37 4.96 24.02
N LYS A 207 -10.41 4.41 24.79
CA LYS A 207 -10.64 3.50 25.93
C LYS A 207 -11.41 2.22 25.56
N ARG A 208 -11.42 1.83 24.27
CA ARG A 208 -12.11 0.61 23.78
C ARG A 208 -11.29 -0.65 23.99
N ILE A 209 -9.97 -0.51 24.16
CA ILE A 209 -9.03 -1.60 24.48
C ILE A 209 -7.99 -1.12 25.49
N ARG A 210 -7.41 -2.04 26.25
CA ARG A 210 -6.28 -1.76 27.17
C ARG A 210 -4.96 -1.60 26.40
N LYS A 211 -3.95 -1.01 27.05
CA LYS A 211 -2.64 -0.74 26.45
C LYS A 211 -1.91 -2.03 26.04
N GLU A 212 -2.01 -3.06 26.87
CA GLU A 212 -1.41 -4.38 26.67
C GLU A 212 -2.06 -5.04 25.44
N GLU A 213 -3.39 -4.92 25.34
CA GLU A 213 -4.14 -5.45 24.20
C GLU A 213 -3.81 -4.72 22.90
N MET A 214 -3.66 -3.39 22.95
CA MET A 214 -3.19 -2.60 21.81
C MET A 214 -1.84 -3.09 21.31
N ALA A 215 -0.84 -3.23 22.19
CA ALA A 215 0.49 -3.69 21.81
C ALA A 215 0.46 -5.10 21.22
N ARG A 216 -0.29 -6.02 21.85
CA ARG A 216 -0.47 -7.40 21.39
C ARG A 216 -1.09 -7.46 19.98
N ARG A 217 -2.15 -6.67 19.73
CA ARG A 217 -2.82 -6.63 18.42
C ARG A 217 -1.94 -6.02 17.33
N ILE A 218 -1.22 -4.93 17.63
CA ILE A 218 -0.28 -4.32 16.68
C ILE A 218 0.81 -5.33 16.30
N GLN A 219 1.36 -6.05 17.28
CA GLN A 219 2.38 -7.07 17.04
C GLN A 219 1.86 -8.16 16.10
N LYS A 220 0.74 -8.80 16.47
CA LYS A 220 0.15 -9.90 15.70
C LYS A 220 -0.18 -9.47 14.27
N GLU A 221 -0.87 -8.33 14.11
CA GLU A 221 -1.23 -7.84 12.78
C GLU A 221 -0.03 -7.40 11.95
N SER A 222 1.05 -6.91 12.59
CA SER A 222 2.31 -6.60 11.89
C SER A 222 2.97 -7.86 11.32
N GLU A 223 3.00 -8.94 12.10
CA GLU A 223 3.53 -10.24 11.68
C GLU A 223 2.66 -10.84 10.55
N ASP A 224 1.34 -10.81 10.72
CA ASP A 224 0.40 -11.28 9.70
C ASP A 224 0.47 -10.45 8.43
N PHE A 225 0.65 -9.13 8.55
CA PHE A 225 0.85 -8.25 7.40
C PHE A 225 2.13 -8.59 6.64
N ALA A 226 3.25 -8.78 7.34
CA ALA A 226 4.50 -9.18 6.72
C ALA A 226 4.39 -10.55 6.03
N ARG A 227 3.72 -11.53 6.67
CA ARG A 227 3.43 -12.84 6.07
C ARG A 227 2.60 -12.72 4.79
N ARG A 228 1.54 -11.90 4.79
CA ARG A 228 0.70 -11.65 3.61
C ARG A 228 1.48 -10.98 2.48
N GLN A 229 2.35 -10.01 2.80
CA GLN A 229 3.23 -9.37 1.82
C GLN A 229 4.16 -10.39 1.16
N MET A 230 4.83 -11.22 1.96
CA MET A 230 5.72 -12.27 1.46
C MET A 230 4.98 -13.28 0.58
N ALA A 231 3.81 -13.77 1.03
CA ALA A 231 2.99 -14.70 0.26
C ALA A 231 2.52 -14.11 -1.07
N TRP A 232 2.34 -12.79 -1.14
CA TRP A 232 1.94 -12.11 -2.36
C TRP A 232 3.13 -11.91 -3.31
N PHE A 233 4.26 -11.39 -2.82
CA PHE A 233 5.45 -11.17 -3.64
C PHE A 233 6.09 -12.47 -4.12
N LYS A 234 6.05 -13.56 -3.35
CA LYS A 234 6.57 -14.87 -3.78
C LYS A 234 5.88 -15.45 -5.02
N LYS A 235 4.69 -14.95 -5.38
CA LYS A 235 3.98 -15.39 -6.58
C LYS A 235 4.50 -14.74 -7.86
N ASP A 236 5.29 -13.67 -7.74
CA ASP A 236 5.85 -12.96 -8.89
C ASP A 236 7.26 -13.49 -9.21
N PRO A 237 7.43 -14.21 -10.33
CA PRO A 237 8.72 -14.80 -10.70
C PRO A 237 9.76 -13.75 -11.11
N ARG A 238 9.37 -12.49 -11.33
CA ARG A 238 10.30 -11.40 -11.68
C ARG A 238 11.19 -11.01 -10.49
N ILE A 239 10.75 -11.29 -9.26
CA ILE A 239 11.43 -10.85 -8.05
C ILE A 239 12.69 -11.68 -7.81
N ARG A 240 13.85 -11.01 -7.86
CA ARG A 240 15.11 -11.57 -7.40
C ARG A 240 15.23 -11.38 -5.89
N TRP A 241 15.09 -12.48 -5.16
CA TRP A 241 15.19 -12.48 -3.71
C TRP A 241 16.65 -12.43 -3.27
N VAL A 242 16.99 -11.44 -2.45
CA VAL A 242 18.34 -11.23 -1.94
C VAL A 242 18.36 -11.32 -0.42
N SER A 243 19.42 -11.91 0.12
CA SER A 243 19.60 -12.11 1.56
C SER A 243 20.48 -11.04 2.21
N ASN A 244 21.31 -10.37 1.40
CA ASN A 244 22.31 -9.43 1.89
C ASN A 244 22.58 -8.29 0.90
N ARG A 245 23.32 -7.29 1.39
CA ARG A 245 23.64 -6.09 0.62
C ARG A 245 24.53 -6.39 -0.59
N ARG A 246 25.54 -7.26 -0.46
CA ARG A 246 26.49 -7.54 -1.56
C ARG A 246 25.76 -8.08 -2.79
N GLU A 247 24.85 -9.02 -2.56
CA GLU A 247 24.00 -9.61 -3.58
C GLU A 247 23.10 -8.57 -4.28
N ALA A 248 22.44 -7.70 -3.50
CA ALA A 248 21.62 -6.61 -4.05
C ALA A 248 22.45 -5.66 -4.94
N PHE A 249 23.64 -5.27 -4.47
CA PHE A 249 24.53 -4.38 -5.24
C PHE A 249 25.02 -5.02 -6.53
N ARG A 250 25.32 -6.33 -6.52
CA ARG A 250 25.72 -7.07 -7.72
C ARG A 250 24.60 -7.04 -8.77
N LEU A 251 23.37 -7.40 -8.40
CA LEU A 251 22.22 -7.41 -9.33
C LEU A 251 21.93 -6.02 -9.91
N VAL A 252 22.06 -4.96 -9.10
CA VAL A 252 21.89 -3.58 -9.58
C VAL A 252 22.99 -3.20 -10.56
N ARG A 253 24.24 -3.63 -10.35
CA ARG A 253 25.34 -3.38 -11.30
C ARG A 253 25.12 -4.11 -12.62
N GLU A 254 24.79 -5.39 -12.56
CA GLU A 254 24.48 -6.20 -13.75
C GLU A 254 23.32 -5.60 -14.54
N PHE A 255 22.24 -5.18 -13.86
CA PHE A 255 21.10 -4.54 -14.50
C PHE A 255 21.48 -3.24 -15.23
N ARG A 256 22.41 -2.45 -14.69
CA ARG A 256 22.90 -1.21 -15.32
C ARG A 256 23.84 -1.44 -16.50
N GLN A 257 24.48 -2.61 -16.57
CA GLN A 257 25.46 -2.95 -17.60
C GLN A 257 24.86 -3.80 -18.73
N ALA A 258 23.58 -4.19 -18.62
CA ALA A 258 22.92 -4.99 -19.63
C ALA A 258 22.84 -4.24 -20.97
N PRO A 259 23.27 -4.86 -22.11
CA PRO A 259 23.20 -4.23 -23.42
C PRO A 259 21.75 -3.85 -23.77
N GLY A 260 21.56 -2.63 -24.28
CA GLY A 260 20.25 -2.00 -24.48
C GLY A 260 19.90 -0.88 -23.47
N GLN A 261 20.81 -0.54 -22.54
CA GLN A 261 20.68 0.63 -21.64
C GLN A 261 21.61 1.80 -22.00
N GLU A 262 22.32 1.75 -23.14
CA GLU A 262 23.26 2.79 -23.58
C GLU A 262 22.60 4.03 -24.21
N CYS A 263 21.27 4.06 -24.33
CA CYS A 263 20.55 5.21 -24.86
C CYS A 263 19.79 5.98 -23.75
N PHE A 264 20.47 6.48 -22.71
CA PHE A 264 19.96 7.57 -21.86
C PHE A 264 21.09 8.36 -21.19
#